data_AF-X1RSN2-F1
#
_entry.id   AF-X1RSN2-F1
#
_cell.length_a   1.000
_cell.length_b   1.000
_cell.length_c   1.000
_cell.angle_alpha   90.00
_cell.angle_beta   90.00
_cell.angle_gamma   90.00
#
_symmetry.space_group_name_H-M   'P 1'
#
loop_
_entity.id
_entity.type
_entity.pdbx_description
1 polymer ?
#
loop_
_entity_poly.entity_id
_entity_poly.type
_entity_poly.pdbx_seq_one_letter_code
_entity_poly.pdbx_strand_id
1 'polypeptide(L)'
;HINRDKIIKSLEKFIGEIEQVPPIFSAKNIKGERAYHFARKGEKIELKPNKVIIRQLELINFDLPFIEIRVLCSKGTYIRALARDLGKILESGAYITRLTRTKIGPYKMKDALTIKIFEEKLKKIKQK
;
A
#
# COMPACT_ATOMS: atom_id res chain seq x y z
N HIS A 1 21.40 -5.72 -12.40
CA HIS A 1 20.88 -4.75 -13.40
C HIS A 1 20.10 -3.59 -12.78
N ILE A 2 19.53 -3.73 -11.57
CA ILE A 2 18.82 -2.63 -10.89
C ILE A 2 19.83 -1.66 -10.25
N ASN A 3 19.67 -0.36 -10.50
CA ASN A 3 20.42 0.71 -9.86
C ASN A 3 19.48 1.84 -9.44
N ARG A 4 20.01 2.80 -8.68
CA ARG A 4 19.24 3.91 -8.11
C ARG A 4 18.49 4.72 -9.17
N ASP A 5 19.15 5.05 -10.27
CA ASP A 5 18.55 5.85 -11.34
C ASP A 5 17.41 5.12 -12.05
N LYS A 6 17.56 3.81 -12.27
CA LYS A 6 16.51 2.96 -12.83
C LYS A 6 15.29 2.93 -11.92
N ILE A 7 15.48 2.87 -10.60
CA ILE A 7 14.38 2.98 -9.63
C ILE A 7 13.69 4.32 -9.76
N ILE A 8 14.43 5.44 -9.68
CA ILE A 8 13.85 6.80 -9.71
C ILE A 8 13.04 7.01 -10.99
N LYS A 9 13.61 6.70 -12.17
CA LYS A 9 12.90 6.78 -13.46
C LYS A 9 11.67 5.88 -13.53
N SER A 10 11.68 4.74 -12.84
CA SER A 10 10.53 3.84 -12.80
C SER A 10 9.42 4.38 -11.90
N LEU A 11 9.77 5.06 -10.80
CA LEU A 11 8.81 5.69 -9.88
C LEU A 11 8.05 6.84 -10.57
N GLU A 12 8.72 7.64 -11.41
CA GLU A 12 8.10 8.76 -12.14
C GLU A 12 6.88 8.33 -12.96
N LYS A 13 6.89 7.11 -13.51
CA LYS A 13 5.79 6.55 -14.31
C LYS A 13 4.49 6.32 -13.54
N PHE A 14 4.55 6.34 -12.21
CA PHE A 14 3.36 6.14 -11.36
C PHE A 14 2.73 7.44 -10.90
N ILE A 15 3.39 8.58 -11.08
CA ILE A 15 2.85 9.89 -10.66
C ILE A 15 1.65 10.26 -11.54
N GLY A 16 0.57 10.72 -10.92
CA GLY A 16 -0.67 11.08 -11.59
C GLY A 16 -1.78 10.02 -11.42
N GLU A 17 -2.74 10.05 -12.34
CA GLU A 17 -3.81 9.06 -12.40
C GLU A 17 -3.31 7.78 -13.08
N ILE A 18 -3.47 6.65 -12.41
CA ILE A 18 -3.08 5.34 -12.92
C ILE A 18 -4.19 4.32 -12.69
N GLU A 19 -4.23 3.29 -13.52
CA GLU A 19 -5.07 2.12 -13.29
C GLU A 19 -4.31 1.07 -12.48
N GLN A 20 -4.96 0.58 -11.42
CA GLN A 20 -4.37 -0.43 -10.55
C GLN A 20 -5.28 -1.65 -10.45
N VAL A 21 -4.74 -2.81 -10.82
CA VAL A 21 -5.40 -4.10 -10.54
C VAL A 21 -5.16 -4.44 -9.07
N PRO A 22 -6.22 -4.53 -8.23
CA PRO A 22 -6.08 -4.90 -6.83
C PRO A 22 -5.41 -6.26 -6.66
N PRO A 23 -4.79 -6.54 -5.51
CA PRO A 23 -4.32 -7.89 -5.20
C PRO A 23 -5.52 -8.83 -4.98
N ILE A 24 -5.35 -10.10 -5.36
CA ILE A 24 -6.37 -11.16 -5.15
C ILE A 24 -6.73 -11.31 -3.66
N PHE A 25 -5.72 -11.18 -2.78
CA PHE A 25 -5.90 -11.06 -1.33
C PHE A 25 -6.29 -9.63 -0.94
N SER A 26 -7.53 -9.25 -1.26
CA SER A 26 -8.13 -7.96 -0.88
C SER A 26 -9.56 -8.12 -0.40
N ALA A 27 -10.06 -7.11 0.31
CA ALA A 27 -11.45 -7.03 0.75
C ALA A 27 -12.40 -6.48 -0.34
N LYS A 28 -12.00 -6.45 -1.62
CA LYS A 28 -12.88 -6.00 -2.72
C LYS A 28 -14.07 -6.97 -2.82
N ASN A 29 -15.28 -6.43 -2.88
CA ASN A 29 -16.49 -7.24 -3.07
C ASN A 29 -16.61 -7.60 -4.56
N ILE A 30 -16.84 -8.88 -4.83
CA ILE A 30 -16.98 -9.48 -6.15
C ILE A 30 -18.20 -10.39 -6.08
N LYS A 31 -19.28 -10.01 -6.78
CA LYS A 31 -20.53 -10.78 -6.84
C LYS A 31 -21.09 -11.18 -5.45
N GLY A 32 -20.93 -10.32 -4.45
CA GLY A 32 -21.44 -10.57 -3.09
C GLY A 32 -20.41 -11.16 -2.11
N GLU A 33 -19.26 -11.67 -2.59
CA GLU A 33 -18.21 -12.25 -1.75
C GLU A 33 -16.92 -11.41 -1.78
N ARG A 34 -16.07 -11.51 -0.75
CA ARG A 34 -14.77 -10.80 -0.73
C ARG A 34 -13.73 -11.55 -1.55
N ALA A 35 -12.90 -10.83 -2.30
CA ALA A 35 -11.87 -11.40 -3.18
C ALA A 35 -10.94 -12.42 -2.49
N TYR A 36 -10.59 -12.18 -1.23
CA TYR A 36 -9.74 -13.12 -0.48
C TYR A 36 -10.39 -14.49 -0.21
N HIS A 37 -11.73 -14.61 -0.23
CA HIS A 37 -12.39 -15.91 -0.06
C HIS A 37 -12.10 -16.83 -1.25
N PHE A 38 -12.26 -16.30 -2.45
CA PHE A 38 -11.95 -16.99 -3.68
C PHE A 38 -10.45 -17.32 -3.80
N ALA A 39 -9.58 -16.38 -3.41
CA ALA A 39 -8.14 -16.60 -3.39
C ALA A 39 -7.74 -17.82 -2.52
N ARG A 40 -8.39 -17.97 -1.36
CA ARG A 40 -8.16 -19.10 -0.45
C ARG A 40 -8.71 -20.43 -0.96
N LYS A 41 -9.74 -20.39 -1.82
CA LYS A 41 -10.30 -21.56 -2.52
C LYS A 41 -9.49 -21.97 -3.76
N GLY A 42 -8.46 -21.19 -4.14
CA GLY A 42 -7.67 -21.43 -5.35
C GLY A 42 -8.39 -21.02 -6.65
N GLU A 43 -9.53 -20.35 -6.56
CA GLU A 43 -10.30 -19.92 -7.72
C GLU A 43 -9.63 -18.72 -8.40
N LYS A 44 -9.44 -18.82 -9.72
CA LYS A 44 -8.90 -17.71 -10.52
C LYS A 44 -10.01 -16.68 -10.75
N ILE A 45 -9.85 -15.52 -10.13
CA ILE A 45 -10.74 -14.38 -10.35
C ILE A 45 -10.03 -13.27 -11.07
N GLU A 46 -10.68 -12.78 -12.12
CA GLU A 46 -10.25 -11.58 -12.83
C GLU A 46 -10.72 -10.33 -12.10
N LEU A 47 -9.75 -9.51 -11.68
CA LEU A 47 -10.01 -8.27 -10.96
C LEU A 47 -9.98 -7.10 -11.92
N LYS A 48 -11.10 -6.38 -12.03
CA LYS A 48 -11.15 -5.14 -12.79
C LYS A 48 -10.20 -4.08 -12.19
N PRO A 49 -9.38 -3.39 -13.01
CA PRO A 49 -8.59 -2.25 -12.59
C PRO A 49 -9.47 -1.16 -11.97
N ASN A 50 -8.90 -0.40 -11.03
CA ASN A 50 -9.50 0.80 -10.47
C ASN A 50 -8.57 1.98 -10.70
N LYS A 51 -9.13 3.15 -11.01
CA LYS A 51 -8.37 4.40 -11.08
C LYS A 51 -7.97 4.87 -9.69
N VAL A 52 -6.70 5.23 -9.53
CA VAL A 52 -6.13 5.81 -8.31
C VAL A 52 -5.16 6.93 -8.69
N ILE A 53 -4.89 7.84 -7.76
CA ILE A 53 -4.01 8.98 -7.99
C ILE A 53 -2.81 8.89 -7.04
N ILE A 54 -1.60 8.85 -7.58
CA ILE A 54 -0.36 9.04 -6.83
C ILE A 54 0.06 10.50 -6.98
N ARG A 55 0.05 11.24 -5.87
CA ARG A 55 0.39 12.67 -5.83
C ARG A 55 1.89 12.90 -5.65
N GLN A 56 2.54 12.06 -4.85
CA GLN A 56 3.98 12.11 -4.59
C GLN A 56 4.52 10.70 -4.43
N LEU A 57 5.71 10.46 -4.96
CA LEU A 57 6.42 9.19 -4.87
C LEU A 57 7.91 9.46 -4.79
N GLU A 58 8.55 9.04 -3.70
CA GLU A 58 9.95 9.38 -3.42
C GLU A 58 10.71 8.14 -2.97
N LEU A 59 11.94 8.00 -3.46
CA LEU A 59 12.91 7.02 -2.96
C LEU A 59 13.60 7.57 -1.72
N ILE A 60 13.33 6.97 -0.56
CA ILE A 60 13.87 7.37 0.75
C ILE A 60 15.18 6.67 1.04
N ASN A 61 15.26 5.36 0.77
CA ASN A 61 16.47 4.57 0.96
C ASN A 61 16.66 3.60 -0.20
N PHE A 62 17.93 3.33 -0.54
CA PHE A 62 18.31 2.36 -1.56
C PHE A 62 19.46 1.51 -1.03
N ASP A 63 19.15 0.27 -0.67
CA ASP A 63 20.09 -0.69 -0.09
C ASP A 63 19.69 -2.11 -0.51
N LEU A 64 20.03 -2.47 -1.75
CA LEU A 64 19.56 -3.71 -2.37
C LEU A 64 19.88 -4.93 -1.50
N PRO A 65 18.92 -5.88 -1.34
CA PRO A 65 17.68 -6.01 -2.11
C PRO A 65 16.51 -5.15 -1.60
N PHE A 66 16.73 -4.24 -0.64
CA PHE A 66 15.71 -3.40 -0.05
C PHE A 66 15.72 -1.97 -0.61
N ILE A 67 14.52 -1.43 -0.83
CA ILE A 67 14.33 -0.01 -1.09
C ILE A 67 13.21 0.49 -0.19
N GLU A 68 13.30 1.74 0.24
CA GLU A 68 12.24 2.40 0.97
C GLU A 68 11.66 3.53 0.12
N ILE A 69 10.34 3.54 -0.02
CA ILE A 69 9.63 4.57 -0.77
C ILE A 69 8.58 5.25 0.10
N ARG A 70 8.40 6.56 -0.10
CA ARG A 70 7.31 7.34 0.48
C ARG A 70 6.27 7.63 -0.60
N VAL A 71 5.01 7.32 -0.30
CA VAL A 71 3.87 7.49 -1.21
C VAL A 71 2.85 8.44 -0.58
N LEU A 72 2.41 9.44 -1.35
CA LEU A 72 1.16 10.17 -1.11
C LEU A 72 0.15 9.80 -2.19
N CYS A 73 -0.97 9.19 -1.82
CA CYS A 73 -1.94 8.64 -2.79
C CYS A 73 -3.40 8.89 -2.41
N SER A 74 -4.32 8.67 -3.35
CA SER A 74 -5.76 8.68 -3.10
C SER A 74 -6.22 7.45 -2.31
N LYS A 75 -7.46 7.49 -1.82
CA LYS A 75 -8.15 6.31 -1.29
C LYS A 75 -8.19 5.20 -2.35
N GLY A 76 -8.24 3.95 -1.90
CA GLY A 76 -8.32 2.78 -2.78
C GLY A 76 -6.99 2.34 -3.41
N THR A 77 -5.90 3.08 -3.17
CA THR A 77 -4.56 2.69 -3.65
C THR A 77 -4.05 1.48 -2.89
N TYR A 78 -3.67 0.44 -3.62
CA TYR A 78 -3.04 -0.76 -3.07
C TYR A 78 -1.53 -0.63 -3.19
N ILE A 79 -0.85 -0.32 -2.09
CA ILE A 79 0.63 -0.22 -2.07
C ILE A 79 1.27 -1.56 -2.49
N ARG A 80 0.63 -2.69 -2.16
CA ARG A 80 1.08 -4.03 -2.60
C ARG A 80 1.06 -4.19 -4.13
N ALA A 81 0.06 -3.62 -4.81
CA ALA A 81 0.01 -3.62 -6.26
C ALA A 81 1.07 -2.69 -6.84
N LEU A 82 1.32 -1.53 -6.22
CA LEU A 82 2.40 -0.62 -6.61
C LEU A 82 3.77 -1.31 -6.55
N ALA A 83 4.06 -2.04 -5.47
CA ALA A 83 5.29 -2.82 -5.35
C ALA A 83 5.40 -3.89 -6.45
N ARG A 84 4.35 -4.67 -6.69
CA ARG A 84 4.30 -5.66 -7.77
C ARG A 84 4.58 -5.02 -9.14
N ASP A 85 3.90 -3.93 -9.44
CA ASP A 85 3.96 -3.28 -10.76
C ASP A 85 5.31 -2.59 -10.98
N LEU A 86 5.90 -2.00 -9.93
CA LEU A 86 7.30 -1.54 -9.96
C LEU A 86 8.26 -2.71 -10.24
N GLY A 87 8.08 -3.85 -9.57
CA GLY A 87 8.89 -5.04 -9.80
C GLY A 87 8.81 -5.58 -11.23
N LYS A 88 7.64 -5.45 -11.88
CA LYS A 88 7.46 -5.78 -13.30
C LYS A 88 8.24 -4.83 -14.21
N ILE A 89 8.14 -3.51 -13.98
CA ILE A 89 8.90 -2.49 -14.75
C ILE A 89 10.41 -2.70 -14.61
N LEU A 90 10.85 -3.18 -13.45
CA LEU A 90 12.27 -3.46 -13.17
C LEU A 90 12.74 -4.84 -13.65
N GLU A 91 11.83 -5.68 -14.16
CA GLU A 91 12.13 -7.05 -14.64
C GLU A 91 12.79 -7.94 -13.57
N SER A 92 12.37 -7.82 -12.31
CA SER A 92 12.91 -8.62 -11.20
C SER A 92 11.87 -9.08 -10.19
N GLY A 93 10.63 -8.59 -10.31
CA GLY A 93 9.61 -8.77 -9.27
C GLY A 93 9.89 -7.91 -8.02
N ALA A 94 8.84 -7.62 -7.26
CA ALA A 94 8.95 -6.94 -5.98
C ALA A 94 7.67 -7.16 -5.15
N TYR A 95 7.83 -7.15 -3.84
CA TYR A 95 6.75 -7.26 -2.88
C TYR A 95 7.05 -6.40 -1.64
N ILE A 96 6.04 -6.15 -0.83
CA ILE A 96 6.21 -5.38 0.41
C ILE A 96 6.70 -6.30 1.53
N THR A 97 7.79 -5.92 2.18
CA THR A 97 8.25 -6.51 3.45
C THR A 97 7.78 -5.71 4.67
N ARG A 98 7.64 -4.39 4.55
CA ARG A 98 7.19 -3.48 5.61
C ARG A 98 6.30 -2.37 5.04
N LEU A 99 5.20 -2.05 5.73
CA LEU A 99 4.31 -0.94 5.37
C LEU A 99 3.86 -0.19 6.61
N THR A 100 4.10 1.12 6.62
CA THR A 100 3.64 2.01 7.68
C THR A 100 2.81 3.13 7.09
N ARG A 101 1.56 3.25 7.54
CA ARG A 101 0.68 4.37 7.18
C ARG A 101 0.95 5.53 8.11
N THR A 102 1.70 6.53 7.64
CA THR A 102 2.16 7.66 8.46
C THR A 102 1.11 8.77 8.65
N LYS A 103 0.09 8.84 7.76
CA LYS A 103 -0.93 9.89 7.76
C LYS A 103 -2.25 9.43 7.09
N ILE A 104 -3.39 9.93 7.58
CA ILE A 104 -4.71 9.82 6.95
C ILE A 104 -5.39 11.18 7.05
N GLY A 105 -5.56 11.90 5.92
CA GLY A 105 -6.12 13.25 5.97
C GLY A 105 -5.35 14.13 6.96
N PRO A 106 -5.99 14.77 7.96
CA PRO A 106 -5.29 15.57 8.96
C PRO A 106 -4.57 14.76 10.03
N TYR A 107 -4.91 13.48 10.22
CA TYR A 107 -4.41 12.64 11.32
C TYR A 107 -3.02 12.05 11.00
N LYS A 108 -2.05 12.23 11.89
CA LYS A 108 -0.68 11.72 11.73
C LYS A 108 -0.43 10.57 12.72
N MET A 109 0.43 9.64 12.31
CA MET A 109 0.81 8.47 13.14
C MET A 109 1.44 8.87 14.47
N LYS A 110 2.21 9.96 14.51
CA LYS A 110 2.81 10.47 15.75
C LYS A 110 1.80 10.89 16.83
N ASP A 111 0.57 11.19 16.41
CA ASP A 111 -0.53 11.59 17.29
C ASP A 111 -1.43 10.39 17.64
N ALA A 112 -1.12 9.20 17.12
CA ALA A 112 -1.89 7.98 17.36
C ALA A 112 -1.61 7.42 18.77
N LEU A 113 -2.65 6.92 19.40
CA LEU A 113 -2.54 6.19 20.66
C LEU A 113 -2.31 4.71 20.38
N THR A 114 -1.42 4.09 21.14
CA THR A 114 -1.37 2.62 21.21
C THR A 114 -2.61 2.10 21.92
N ILE A 115 -2.97 0.84 21.67
CA ILE A 115 -4.13 0.19 22.31
C ILE A 115 -4.00 0.27 23.84
N LYS A 116 -2.81 0.01 24.39
CA LYS A 116 -2.54 0.10 25.83
C LYS A 116 -2.83 1.50 26.38
N ILE A 117 -2.29 2.56 25.75
CA ILE A 117 -2.51 3.94 26.20
C ILE A 117 -4.01 4.30 26.10
N PHE A 118 -4.68 3.83 25.07
CA PHE A 118 -6.12 4.03 24.90
C PHE A 118 -6.92 3.37 26.04
N GLU A 119 -6.63 2.12 26.38
CA GLU A 119 -7.29 1.40 27.48
C GLU A 119 -7.08 2.07 28.85
N GLU A 120 -5.86 2.54 29.12
CA GLU A 120 -5.54 3.27 30.36
C GLU A 120 -6.32 4.58 30.46
N LYS A 121 -6.43 5.34 29.37
CA LYS A 121 -7.24 6.56 29.31
C LYS A 121 -8.72 6.27 29.51
N LEU A 122 -9.24 5.21 28.87
CA LEU A 122 -10.64 4.83 28.97
C LEU A 122 -11.05 4.48 30.40
N LYS A 123 -10.20 3.74 31.13
CA LYS A 123 -10.44 3.41 32.55
C LYS A 123 -10.53 4.65 33.44
N LYS A 124 -9.65 5.64 33.23
CA LYS A 124 -9.67 6.91 33.97
C LYS A 124 -10.93 7.74 33.73
N ILE A 125 -11.48 7.69 32.51
CA ILE A 125 -12.73 8.40 32.17
C ILE A 125 -13.93 7.75 32.88
N LYS A 126 -13.98 6.41 32.95
CA LYS A 126 -15.10 5.69 33.59
C LYS A 126 -15.10 5.74 35.13
N GLN A 127 -14.02 6.20 35.75
CA GLN A 127 -13.89 6.35 37.20
C GLN A 127 -14.26 7.77 37.69
N LYS A 128 -14.57 8.68 36.77
CA LYS A 128 -15.21 9.97 37.04
C LYS A 128 -16.69 9.87 36.75
#